data_AF-A0A3C1FFT9-F1
#
_entry.id   AF-A0A3C1FFT9-F1
#
_cell.length_a   1.000
_cell.length_b   1.000
_cell.length_c   1.000
_cell.angle_alpha   90.00
_cell.angle_beta   90.00
_cell.angle_gamma   90.00
#
_symmetry.space_group_name_H-M   'P 1'
#
loop_
_entity.id
_entity.type
_entity.pdbx_description
1 polymer ?
#
loop_
_entity_poly.entity_id
_entity_poly.type
_entity_poly.pdbx_seq_one_letter_code
_entity_poly.pdbx_strand_id
1 'polypeptide(L)'
;MAKSTSESELRDADAFVNEHCGYTDLTRADRHAVRDIVRTSFPIGRSSHELWSQFSDTTVFLRRLLDASPDDPPGGIIGAGIVMSYPADQYDYLAYLVIHPDFRYRRRLFSRGVGMHHGTILVRYVYDVMRARVSPARLQGSLIIEPAGTPARWFYLRAFPLNVYPLKTVDADNIISVGYDGLVLE
;
A
#
# COMPACT_ATOMS: atom_id res chain seq x y z
N MET A 1 22.52 -25.04 11.86
CA MET A 1 21.18 -25.24 11.26
C MET A 1 20.63 -23.86 10.88
N ALA A 2 20.78 -23.47 9.62
CA ALA A 2 20.19 -22.24 9.06
C ALA A 2 19.88 -22.54 7.59
N LYS A 3 18.69 -23.07 7.31
CA LYS A 3 18.23 -23.41 5.95
C LYS A 3 16.71 -23.32 5.74
N SER A 4 15.91 -22.96 6.75
CA SER A 4 14.43 -22.98 6.63
C SER A 4 13.77 -21.62 6.45
N THR A 5 14.53 -20.51 6.45
CA THR A 5 13.96 -19.16 6.31
C THR A 5 13.76 -18.77 4.85
N SER A 6 14.64 -19.22 3.94
CA SER A 6 14.62 -18.78 2.52
C SER A 6 13.50 -19.42 1.69
N GLU A 7 13.18 -20.70 1.89
CA GLU A 7 12.21 -21.40 1.03
C GLU A 7 10.75 -20.99 1.28
N SER A 8 10.41 -20.58 2.51
CA SER A 8 9.05 -20.11 2.84
C SER A 8 8.80 -18.69 2.33
N GLU A 9 9.81 -17.80 2.40
CA GLU A 9 9.72 -16.44 1.87
C GLU A 9 9.68 -16.44 0.33
N LEU A 10 10.40 -17.38 -0.31
CA LEU A 10 10.33 -17.61 -1.75
C LEU A 10 8.95 -18.12 -2.19
N ARG A 11 8.34 -19.07 -1.46
CA ARG A 11 6.99 -19.58 -1.78
C ARG A 11 5.88 -18.54 -1.64
N ASP A 12 5.97 -17.65 -0.66
CA ASP A 12 5.02 -16.52 -0.50
C ASP A 12 5.24 -15.42 -1.56
N ALA A 13 6.44 -15.32 -2.15
CA ALA A 13 6.68 -14.41 -3.27
C ALA A 13 6.09 -14.95 -4.58
N ASP A 14 6.13 -16.27 -4.79
CA ASP A 14 5.67 -16.91 -6.03
C ASP A 14 4.13 -16.92 -6.17
N ALA A 15 3.38 -16.86 -5.05
CA ALA A 15 1.92 -16.92 -5.08
C ALA A 15 1.23 -15.57 -5.34
N PHE A 16 1.97 -14.45 -5.30
CA PHE A 16 1.37 -13.11 -5.39
C PHE A 16 2.19 -12.16 -6.25
N VAL A 17 1.49 -11.34 -7.03
CA VAL A 17 2.09 -10.26 -7.82
C VAL A 17 1.64 -8.90 -7.29
N ASN A 18 2.56 -7.93 -7.30
CA ASN A 18 2.23 -6.53 -7.09
C ASN A 18 2.29 -5.80 -8.44
N GLU A 19 1.28 -5.00 -8.71
CA GLU A 19 1.18 -4.18 -9.92
C GLU A 19 0.69 -2.78 -9.56
N HIS A 20 0.87 -1.83 -10.48
CA HIS A 20 0.36 -0.49 -10.32
C HIS A 20 0.07 0.15 -11.68
N CYS A 21 -0.91 1.04 -11.72
CA CYS A 21 -1.25 1.83 -12.92
C CYS A 21 -1.99 3.11 -12.53
N GLY A 22 -2.19 4.01 -13.49
CA GLY A 22 -3.12 5.12 -13.31
C GLY A 22 -4.54 4.60 -13.06
N TYR A 23 -5.31 5.30 -12.24
CA TYR A 23 -6.69 4.91 -11.95
C TYR A 23 -7.57 4.86 -13.22
N THR A 24 -7.33 5.77 -14.16
CA THR A 24 -7.99 5.83 -15.47
C THR A 24 -7.74 4.57 -16.31
N ASP A 25 -6.57 3.95 -16.12
CA ASP A 25 -6.09 2.82 -16.93
C ASP A 25 -6.59 1.47 -16.42
N LEU A 26 -7.20 1.44 -15.22
CA LEU A 26 -7.81 0.22 -14.70
C LEU A 26 -8.94 -0.26 -15.60
N THR A 27 -9.04 -1.59 -15.75
CA THR A 27 -10.20 -2.19 -16.38
C THR A 27 -11.46 -1.91 -15.57
N ARG A 28 -12.63 -1.97 -16.20
CA ARG A 28 -13.91 -1.83 -15.48
C ARG A 28 -14.05 -2.87 -14.36
N ALA A 29 -13.61 -4.10 -14.60
CA ALA A 29 -13.65 -5.17 -13.61
C ALA A 29 -12.76 -4.84 -12.41
N ASP A 30 -11.53 -4.38 -12.64
CA ASP A 30 -10.60 -4.04 -11.56
C ASP A 30 -11.07 -2.84 -10.75
N ARG A 31 -11.65 -1.81 -11.38
CA ARG A 31 -12.28 -0.69 -10.65
C ARG A 31 -13.36 -1.18 -9.70
N HIS A 32 -14.22 -2.10 -10.15
CA HIS A 32 -15.24 -2.69 -9.29
C HIS A 32 -14.61 -3.49 -8.15
N ALA A 33 -13.62 -4.34 -8.44
CA ALA A 33 -12.92 -5.14 -7.43
C ALA A 33 -12.23 -4.26 -6.36
N VAL A 34 -11.53 -3.20 -6.77
CA VAL A 34 -10.89 -2.21 -5.86
C VAL A 34 -11.92 -1.52 -4.98
N ARG A 35 -13.04 -1.07 -5.57
CA ARG A 35 -14.13 -0.46 -4.81
C ARG A 35 -14.69 -1.44 -3.77
N ASP A 36 -14.86 -2.70 -4.16
CA ASP A 36 -15.47 -3.72 -3.32
C ASP A 36 -14.55 -4.10 -2.15
N ILE A 37 -13.23 -4.27 -2.38
CA ILE A 37 -12.28 -4.54 -1.29
C ILE A 37 -12.13 -3.34 -0.33
N VAL A 38 -12.18 -2.10 -0.84
CA VAL A 38 -12.17 -0.89 -0.01
C VAL A 38 -13.44 -0.83 0.85
N ARG A 39 -14.62 -1.05 0.26
CA ARG A 39 -15.91 -1.05 0.98
C ARG A 39 -15.96 -2.13 2.05
N THR A 40 -15.52 -3.35 1.73
CA THR A 40 -15.42 -4.47 2.68
C THR A 40 -14.46 -4.15 3.82
N SER A 41 -13.38 -3.42 3.51
CA SER A 41 -12.35 -3.06 4.48
C SER A 41 -12.72 -1.87 5.38
N PHE A 42 -13.59 -0.96 4.90
CA PHE A 42 -14.03 0.27 5.58
C PHE A 42 -15.57 0.40 5.56
N PRO A 43 -16.31 -0.46 6.29
CA PRO A 43 -17.76 -0.60 6.14
C PRO A 43 -18.61 0.58 6.64
N ILE A 44 -18.04 1.51 7.42
CA ILE A 44 -18.78 2.67 7.99
C ILE A 44 -18.41 3.93 7.21
N GLY A 45 -19.24 4.31 6.23
CA GLY A 45 -19.44 5.70 5.75
C GLY A 45 -18.23 6.53 5.26
N ARG A 46 -17.02 5.95 5.10
CA ARG A 46 -15.77 6.71 4.85
C ARG A 46 -14.99 6.26 3.60
N SER A 47 -15.52 5.32 2.81
CA SER A 47 -14.97 5.04 1.49
C SER A 47 -15.62 5.97 0.46
N SER A 48 -15.12 7.18 0.31
CA SER A 48 -15.56 8.01 -0.81
C SER A 48 -14.75 7.62 -2.03
N HIS A 49 -15.29 6.67 -2.80
CA HIS A 49 -14.81 6.40 -4.15
C HIS A 49 -14.71 7.69 -4.96
N GLU A 50 -15.63 8.63 -4.75
CA GLU A 50 -15.64 9.94 -5.41
C GLU A 50 -14.37 10.77 -5.13
N LEU A 51 -13.81 10.72 -3.92
CA LEU A 51 -12.65 11.55 -3.55
C LEU A 51 -11.41 11.29 -4.40
N TRP A 52 -11.11 10.02 -4.72
CA TRP A 52 -9.92 9.64 -5.47
C TRP A 52 -10.20 9.30 -6.93
N SER A 53 -11.41 8.85 -7.27
CA SER A 53 -11.74 8.53 -8.67
C SER A 53 -11.79 9.74 -9.60
N GLN A 54 -11.99 10.94 -9.03
CA GLN A 54 -12.02 12.21 -9.77
C GLN A 54 -10.66 12.93 -9.75
N PHE A 55 -9.73 12.45 -8.95
CA PHE A 55 -8.43 13.07 -8.78
C PHE A 55 -7.50 12.63 -9.92
N SER A 56 -7.04 13.58 -10.72
CA SER A 56 -6.42 13.33 -12.03
C SER A 56 -5.12 12.54 -11.95
N ASP A 57 -4.31 12.79 -10.93
CA ASP A 57 -3.05 12.09 -10.68
C ASP A 57 -3.23 11.08 -9.55
N THR A 58 -4.03 10.05 -9.83
CA THR A 58 -4.26 8.93 -8.91
C THR A 58 -3.60 7.66 -9.44
N THR A 59 -2.67 7.10 -8.67
CA THR A 59 -2.08 5.79 -8.94
C THR A 59 -2.72 4.75 -8.02
N VAL A 60 -3.15 3.63 -8.60
CA VAL A 60 -3.62 2.47 -7.85
C VAL A 60 -2.55 1.40 -7.86
N PHE A 61 -2.33 0.81 -6.70
CA PHE A 61 -1.42 -0.29 -6.43
C PHE A 61 -2.24 -1.50 -6.05
N LEU A 62 -1.98 -2.65 -6.67
CA LEU A 62 -2.73 -3.87 -6.43
C LEU A 62 -1.77 -4.97 -6.00
N ARG A 63 -2.25 -5.79 -5.07
CA ARG A 63 -1.65 -7.07 -4.75
C ARG A 63 -2.63 -8.16 -5.13
N ARG A 64 -2.20 -9.07 -6.00
CA ARG A 64 -3.04 -10.14 -6.54
C ARG A 64 -2.49 -11.53 -6.30
N LEU A 65 -3.37 -12.50 -6.26
CA LEU A 65 -3.04 -13.91 -6.43
C LEU A 65 -2.59 -14.16 -7.88
N LEU A 66 -1.49 -14.92 -8.05
CA LEU A 66 -0.98 -15.27 -9.37
C LEU A 66 -1.92 -16.25 -10.10
N ASP A 67 -2.42 -17.24 -9.36
CA ASP A 67 -3.34 -18.28 -9.84
C ASP A 67 -4.70 -18.17 -9.11
N ALA A 68 -5.48 -17.13 -9.44
CA ALA A 68 -6.78 -16.89 -8.82
C ALA A 68 -7.82 -17.95 -9.24
N SER A 69 -8.50 -18.53 -8.26
CA SER A 69 -9.64 -19.44 -8.43
C SER A 69 -10.98 -18.70 -8.41
N PRO A 70 -12.10 -19.33 -8.82
CA PRO A 70 -13.42 -18.71 -8.78
C PRO A 70 -13.92 -18.32 -7.38
N ASP A 71 -13.39 -18.96 -6.32
CA ASP A 71 -13.76 -18.69 -4.93
C ASP A 71 -12.92 -17.54 -4.31
N ASP A 72 -11.91 -17.06 -5.03
CA ASP A 72 -11.06 -15.96 -4.59
C ASP A 72 -11.71 -14.58 -4.77
N PRO A 73 -11.18 -13.52 -4.12
CA PRO A 73 -11.66 -12.17 -4.32
C PRO A 73 -11.70 -11.78 -5.82
N PRO A 74 -12.65 -10.92 -6.24
CA PRO A 74 -12.77 -10.51 -7.64
C PRO A 74 -11.43 -10.04 -8.25
N GLY A 75 -11.09 -10.60 -9.41
CA GLY A 75 -9.82 -10.32 -10.10
C GLY A 75 -8.57 -10.81 -9.34
N GLY A 76 -8.73 -11.67 -8.34
CA GLY A 76 -7.64 -12.13 -7.47
C GLY A 76 -7.07 -11.03 -6.57
N ILE A 77 -7.72 -9.86 -6.48
CA ILE A 77 -7.19 -8.70 -5.74
C ILE A 77 -7.37 -8.91 -4.24
N ILE A 78 -6.26 -9.15 -3.55
CA ILE A 78 -6.23 -9.35 -2.10
C ILE A 78 -5.82 -8.08 -1.34
N GLY A 79 -5.34 -7.05 -2.04
CA GLY A 79 -4.98 -5.78 -1.44
C GLY A 79 -4.91 -4.66 -2.46
N ALA A 80 -5.18 -3.43 -2.00
CA ALA A 80 -5.07 -2.24 -2.81
C ALA A 80 -4.47 -1.06 -2.01
N GLY A 81 -3.62 -0.29 -2.67
CA GLY A 81 -3.14 1.02 -2.24
C GLY A 81 -3.61 2.09 -3.22
N ILE A 82 -4.08 3.23 -2.73
CA ILE A 82 -4.54 4.35 -3.57
C ILE A 82 -3.75 5.58 -3.17
N VAL A 83 -2.97 6.11 -4.12
CA VAL A 83 -2.12 7.28 -3.93
C VAL A 83 -2.57 8.41 -4.83
N MET A 84 -2.79 9.58 -4.23
CA MET A 84 -3.11 10.83 -4.93
C MET A 84 -1.87 11.71 -4.92
N SER A 85 -1.34 12.09 -6.09
CA SER A 85 -0.18 12.99 -6.17
C SER A 85 -0.64 14.44 -6.11
N TYR A 86 -0.01 15.28 -5.29
CA TYR A 86 -0.26 16.72 -5.22
C TYR A 86 0.95 17.48 -5.76
N PRO A 87 1.05 17.75 -7.08
CA PRO A 87 2.23 18.38 -7.67
C PRO A 87 2.51 19.79 -7.15
N ALA A 88 1.46 20.58 -6.89
CA ALA A 88 1.60 21.96 -6.38
C ALA A 88 2.26 21.98 -5.00
N ASP A 89 1.89 21.03 -4.14
CA ASP A 89 2.40 20.91 -2.78
C ASP A 89 3.58 19.92 -2.66
N GLN A 90 3.97 19.29 -3.78
CA GLN A 90 5.10 18.39 -3.90
C GLN A 90 5.07 17.19 -2.94
N TYR A 91 3.90 16.58 -2.74
CA TYR A 91 3.79 15.33 -1.98
C TYR A 91 2.84 14.32 -2.63
N ASP A 92 2.97 13.06 -2.23
CA ASP A 92 2.04 11.98 -2.54
C ASP A 92 1.22 11.64 -1.29
N TYR A 93 -0.08 11.47 -1.41
CA TYR A 93 -0.97 11.13 -0.29
C TYR A 93 -1.50 9.72 -0.42
N LEU A 94 -1.20 8.86 0.56
CA LEU A 94 -1.77 7.51 0.64
C LEU A 94 -3.18 7.58 1.22
N ALA A 95 -4.17 7.69 0.33
CA ALA A 95 -5.58 7.79 0.70
C ALA A 95 -6.12 6.48 1.29
N TYR A 96 -5.74 5.35 0.70
CA TYR A 96 -6.17 4.04 1.16
C TYR A 96 -5.02 3.03 1.10
N LEU A 97 -4.96 2.18 2.11
CA LEU A 97 -4.21 0.93 2.10
C LEU A 97 -5.09 -0.16 2.70
N VAL A 98 -5.49 -1.12 1.88
CA VAL A 98 -6.48 -2.13 2.23
C VAL A 98 -5.94 -3.52 1.91
N ILE A 99 -6.24 -4.47 2.79
CA ILE A 99 -6.03 -5.91 2.57
C ILE A 99 -7.36 -6.60 2.83
N HIS A 100 -7.71 -7.55 1.97
CA HIS A 100 -8.95 -8.31 2.10
C HIS A 100 -8.95 -9.04 3.45
N PRO A 101 -10.06 -9.03 4.23
CA PRO A 101 -10.08 -9.56 5.59
C PRO A 101 -9.56 -10.99 5.76
N ASP A 102 -9.80 -11.86 4.79
CA ASP A 102 -9.34 -13.25 4.83
C ASP A 102 -7.83 -13.41 4.62
N PHE A 103 -7.19 -12.39 4.03
CA PHE A 103 -5.75 -12.31 3.83
C PHE A 103 -5.08 -11.39 4.87
N ARG A 104 -5.86 -10.80 5.79
CA ARG A 104 -5.28 -10.13 6.96
C ARG A 104 -4.75 -11.18 7.91
N TYR A 105 -3.58 -10.92 8.47
CA TYR A 105 -2.97 -11.82 9.43
C TYR A 105 -3.89 -12.01 10.65
N ARG A 106 -4.51 -13.19 10.78
CA ARG A 106 -5.23 -13.57 12.00
C ARG A 106 -4.19 -13.97 13.03
N ARG A 107 -4.07 -13.20 14.12
CA ARG A 107 -3.42 -13.69 15.35
C ARG A 107 -4.24 -14.88 15.87
N ARG A 108 -3.98 -16.10 15.39
CA ARG A 108 -4.25 -17.31 16.16
C ARG A 108 -3.05 -17.58 17.05
N LEU A 109 -3.34 -17.98 18.28
CA LEU A 109 -2.50 -18.02 19.47
C LEU A 109 -1.09 -18.65 19.34
N PHE A 110 -0.68 -19.23 18.21
CA PHE A 110 0.60 -19.92 18.08
C PHE A 110 1.32 -19.85 16.71
N SER A 111 0.96 -18.96 15.77
CA SER A 111 1.76 -18.79 14.54
C SER A 111 2.63 -17.53 14.59
N ARG A 112 3.88 -17.68 15.05
CA ARG A 112 4.99 -16.81 14.63
C ARG A 112 5.37 -17.17 13.20
N GLY A 113 4.47 -16.93 12.24
CA GLY A 113 4.82 -17.09 10.84
C GLY A 113 5.83 -16.00 10.45
N VAL A 114 6.89 -16.41 9.75
CA VAL A 114 8.09 -15.60 9.50
C VAL A 114 7.92 -14.68 8.28
N GLY A 115 6.86 -14.86 7.48
CA GLY A 115 6.58 -14.04 6.29
C GLY A 115 6.14 -12.60 6.63
N MET A 116 6.56 -11.63 5.80
CA MET A 116 6.12 -10.25 5.92
C MET A 116 4.60 -10.12 5.71
N HIS A 117 3.96 -9.32 6.56
CA HIS A 117 2.54 -9.01 6.48
C HIS A 117 2.18 -8.40 5.10
N HIS A 118 1.14 -8.88 4.40
CA HIS A 118 0.77 -8.37 3.07
C HIS A 118 0.61 -6.86 3.00
N GLY A 119 0.06 -6.24 4.05
CA GLY A 119 -0.01 -4.78 4.13
C GLY A 119 1.38 -4.11 4.16
N THR A 120 2.36 -4.70 4.85
CA THR A 120 3.73 -4.19 4.89
C THR A 120 4.41 -4.34 3.54
N ILE A 121 4.21 -5.48 2.85
CA ILE A 121 4.72 -5.69 1.50
C ILE A 121 4.15 -4.63 0.55
N LEU A 122 2.82 -4.44 0.58
CA LEU A 122 2.13 -3.52 -0.31
C LEU A 122 2.53 -2.06 -0.06
N VAL A 123 2.58 -1.60 1.20
CA VAL A 123 2.94 -0.19 1.49
C VAL A 123 4.39 0.13 1.16
N ARG A 124 5.31 -0.85 1.30
CA ARG A 124 6.70 -0.68 0.86
C ARG A 124 6.80 -0.62 -0.65
N TYR A 125 6.07 -1.49 -1.35
CA TYR A 125 5.98 -1.43 -2.82
C TYR A 125 5.45 -0.08 -3.31
N VAL A 126 4.40 0.45 -2.66
CA VAL A 126 3.91 1.81 -2.93
C VAL A 126 5.03 2.83 -2.79
N TYR A 127 5.73 2.84 -1.64
CA TYR A 127 6.83 3.77 -1.39
C TYR A 127 7.93 3.66 -2.45
N ASP A 128 8.40 2.45 -2.75
CA ASP A 128 9.52 2.22 -3.68
C ASP A 128 9.18 2.71 -5.10
N VAL A 129 7.97 2.43 -5.58
CA VAL A 129 7.51 2.90 -6.90
C VAL A 129 7.37 4.41 -6.92
N MET A 130 6.74 5.03 -5.91
CA MET A 130 6.55 6.48 -5.90
C MET A 130 7.87 7.23 -5.76
N ARG A 131 8.79 6.72 -4.92
CA ARG A 131 10.16 7.21 -4.80
C ARG A 131 10.91 7.14 -6.13
N ALA A 132 10.82 6.02 -6.86
CA ALA A 132 11.51 5.84 -8.13
C ALA A 132 11.02 6.76 -9.24
N ARG A 133 9.81 7.35 -9.10
CA ARG A 133 9.27 8.33 -10.05
C ARG A 133 9.75 9.76 -9.80
N VAL A 134 10.40 10.03 -8.66
CA VAL A 134 10.94 11.36 -8.36
C VAL A 134 12.01 11.71 -9.38
N SER A 135 11.88 12.89 -9.98
CA SER A 135 12.77 13.38 -11.02
C SER A 135 12.66 14.91 -11.12
N PRO A 136 13.52 15.60 -11.89
CA PRO A 136 13.37 17.03 -12.11
C PRO A 136 12.01 17.46 -12.67
N ALA A 137 11.29 16.56 -13.36
CA ALA A 137 9.93 16.80 -13.87
C ALA A 137 8.83 16.43 -12.87
N ARG A 138 9.16 15.71 -11.79
CA ARG A 138 8.23 15.21 -10.76
C ARG A 138 8.88 15.35 -9.39
N LEU A 139 8.70 16.53 -8.78
CA LEU A 139 9.43 16.97 -7.58
C LEU A 139 8.81 16.53 -6.25
N GLN A 140 7.92 15.53 -6.24
CA GLN A 140 7.34 15.04 -4.99
C GLN A 140 8.46 14.62 -4.03
N GLY A 141 8.40 15.13 -2.80
CA GLY A 141 9.45 14.94 -1.80
C GLY A 141 9.10 13.92 -0.72
N SER A 142 7.84 13.49 -0.61
CA SER A 142 7.43 12.52 0.41
C SER A 142 6.12 11.82 0.10
N LEU A 143 5.94 10.66 0.75
CA LEU A 143 4.65 9.97 0.94
C LEU A 143 4.04 10.39 2.28
N ILE A 144 2.88 11.03 2.23
CA ILE A 144 2.07 11.44 3.38
C ILE A 144 1.03 10.37 3.67
N ILE A 145 0.91 10.02 4.95
CA ILE A 145 0.01 9.00 5.46
C ILE A 145 -0.71 9.56 6.67
N GLU A 146 -2.04 9.50 6.65
CA GLU A 146 -2.91 9.77 7.79
C GLU A 146 -3.47 8.46 8.35
N PRO A 147 -2.88 7.91 9.43
CA PRO A 147 -3.34 6.66 9.99
C PRO A 147 -4.73 6.82 10.63
N ALA A 148 -5.59 5.83 10.40
CA ALA A 148 -6.91 5.74 11.03
C ALA A 148 -6.81 5.32 12.52
N GLY A 149 -6.18 6.15 13.34
CA GLY A 149 -5.98 5.95 14.78
C GLY A 149 -4.73 5.15 15.15
N THR A 150 -4.55 4.98 16.46
CA THR A 150 -3.33 4.43 17.06
C THR A 150 -2.88 3.07 16.50
N PRO A 151 -3.76 2.06 16.29
CA PRO A 151 -3.34 0.77 15.74
C PRO A 151 -2.77 0.88 14.32
N ALA A 152 -3.39 1.69 13.46
CA ALA A 152 -2.90 1.94 12.10
C ALA A 152 -1.55 2.67 12.15
N ARG A 153 -1.38 3.65 13.05
CA ARG A 153 -0.10 4.34 13.25
C ARG A 153 1.02 3.35 13.59
N TRP A 154 0.79 2.43 14.53
CA TRP A 154 1.77 1.40 14.90
C TRP A 154 2.09 0.45 13.74
N PHE A 155 1.10 0.14 12.91
CA PHE A 155 1.35 -0.64 11.69
C PHE A 155 2.34 0.08 10.77
N TYR A 156 2.11 1.36 10.45
CA TYR A 156 2.99 2.12 9.55
C TYR A 156 4.40 2.32 10.13
N LEU A 157 4.53 2.61 11.44
CA LEU A 157 5.83 2.73 12.09
C LEU A 157 6.63 1.42 12.07
N ARG A 158 5.96 0.26 12.08
CA ARG A 158 6.63 -1.04 11.89
C ARG A 158 6.94 -1.33 10.44
N ALA A 159 6.06 -0.91 9.52
CA ALA A 159 6.28 -1.08 8.10
C ALA A 159 7.45 -0.21 7.59
N PHE A 160 7.66 0.97 8.17
CA PHE A 160 8.75 1.89 7.86
C PHE A 160 9.67 2.10 9.07
N PRO A 161 10.62 1.19 9.33
CA PRO A 161 11.61 1.39 10.40
C PRO A 161 12.44 2.66 10.16
N LEU A 162 12.58 3.49 11.20
CA LEU A 162 13.28 4.78 11.18
C LEU A 162 14.76 4.69 10.72
N ASN A 163 15.38 3.54 10.86
CA ASN A 163 16.77 3.30 10.44
C ASN A 163 16.91 2.90 8.97
N VAL A 164 15.79 2.71 8.26
CA VAL A 164 15.75 2.29 6.84
C VAL A 164 15.06 3.34 5.98
N TYR A 165 14.05 4.03 6.52
CA TYR A 165 13.26 5.01 5.79
C TYR A 165 13.35 6.39 6.46
N PRO A 166 13.41 7.49 5.70
CA PRO A 166 13.47 8.86 6.22
C PRO A 166 12.09 9.31 6.73
N LEU A 167 11.64 8.68 7.82
CA LEU A 167 10.32 8.86 8.41
C LEU A 167 10.32 10.01 9.43
N LYS A 168 9.31 10.88 9.30
CA LYS A 168 9.00 11.95 10.25
C LYS A 168 7.56 11.78 10.74
N THR A 169 7.34 11.98 12.03
CA THR A 169 5.99 12.03 12.61
C THR A 169 5.67 13.46 13.00
N VAL A 170 4.53 13.98 12.55
CA VAL A 170 4.00 15.28 12.98
C VAL A 170 3.00 15.01 14.09
N ASP A 171 3.45 15.13 15.35
CA ASP A 171 2.67 14.67 16.51
C ASP A 171 1.36 15.44 16.74
N ALA A 172 1.21 16.66 16.21
CA ALA A 172 -0.03 17.44 16.35
C ALA A 172 -1.22 16.81 15.59
N ASP A 173 -0.96 16.16 14.44
CA ASP A 173 -2.01 15.76 13.50
C ASP A 173 -2.07 14.24 13.26
N ASN A 174 -1.28 13.44 14.01
CA ASN A 174 -1.08 12.01 13.77
C ASN A 174 -0.56 11.66 12.36
N ILE A 175 0.00 12.63 11.64
CA ILE A 175 0.48 12.44 10.26
C ILE A 175 1.86 11.78 10.27
N ILE A 176 2.06 10.83 9.35
CA ILE A 176 3.37 10.24 9.04
C ILE A 176 3.79 10.75 7.67
N SER A 177 5.00 11.28 7.58
CA SER A 177 5.66 11.61 6.31
C SER A 177 6.87 10.71 6.12
N VAL A 178 6.97 10.06 4.97
CA VAL A 178 8.13 9.26 4.58
C VAL A 178 8.80 9.94 3.39
N GLY A 179 9.98 10.51 3.60
CA GLY A 179 10.70 11.25 2.57
C GLY A 179 11.14 10.37 1.39
N TYR A 180 11.25 10.98 0.22
CA TYR A 180 11.93 10.39 -0.93
C TYR A 180 13.31 11.05 -1.06
N ASP A 181 14.38 10.26 -0.96
CA ASP A 181 15.75 10.77 -1.14
C ASP A 181 16.09 11.00 -2.65
N GLY A 182 15.12 11.44 -3.44
CA GLY A 182 15.12 11.32 -4.91
C GLY A 182 15.78 12.47 -5.69
N LEU A 183 16.21 13.54 -5.03
CA LEU A 183 16.93 14.64 -5.66
C LEU A 183 18.31 14.80 -5.04
N VAL A 184 19.23 13.93 -5.44
CA VAL A 184 20.64 14.34 -5.52
C VAL A 184 20.75 15.06 -6.87
N LEU A 185 20.68 16.39 -6.85
CA LEU A 185 21.05 17.19 -8.01
C LEU A 185 22.56 17.01 -8.21
N GLU A 186 22.96 16.19 -9.18
CA GLU A 186 24.32 16.23 -9.73
C GLU A 186 24.49 17.46 -10.62
#